data_AF-A0AAW9E9K5-F1
#
_entry.id   AF-A0AAW9E9K5-F1
#
_cell.length_a   1.000
_cell.length_b   1.000
_cell.length_c   1.000
_cell.angle_alpha   90.00
_cell.angle_beta   90.00
_cell.angle_gamma   90.00
#
_symmetry.space_group_name_H-M   'P 1'
#
loop_
_entity.id
_entity.type
_entity.pdbx_description
1 polymer ?
#
loop_
_entity_poly.entity_id
_entity_poly.type
_entity_poly.pdbx_seq_one_letter_code
_entity_poly.pdbx_strand_id
1 'polypeptide(L)' 'FDRGQRVDTLRPGQGVGLAVAREITEQYEGKIVAGESMLGGARMEVIFGRQYSAPKDE' A
#
# COMPACT_ATOMS: atom_id res chain seq x y z
N PHE A 1 -13.92 9.52 -25.46
CA PHE A 1 -13.03 9.48 -24.29
C PHE A 1 -13.41 10.65 -23.40
N ASP A 2 -14.08 10.39 -22.29
CA ASP A 2 -14.66 11.43 -21.45
C ASP A 2 -13.63 11.93 -20.42
N ARG A 3 -13.53 13.25 -20.26
CA ARG A 3 -12.55 13.88 -19.36
C ARG A 3 -13.01 13.66 -17.92
N GLY A 4 -12.22 12.93 -17.13
CA GLY A 4 -12.44 12.77 -15.69
C GLY A 4 -12.41 11.33 -15.17
N GLN A 5 -12.33 10.33 -16.06
CA GLN A 5 -12.22 8.94 -15.64
C GLN A 5 -10.76 8.61 -15.31
N ARG A 6 -10.48 8.40 -14.02
CA ARG A 6 -9.21 7.83 -13.55
C ARG A 6 -9.07 6.41 -14.10
N VAL A 7 -8.17 6.23 -15.06
CA VAL A 7 -7.91 4.94 -15.73
C VAL A 7 -7.40 3.88 -14.74
N ASP A 8 -6.86 4.30 -13.60
CA ASP A 8 -6.32 3.44 -12.56
C ASP A 8 -7.36 2.89 -11.59
N THR A 9 -8.62 3.33 -11.60
CA THR A 9 -9.63 2.93 -10.59
C THR A 9 -10.56 1.79 -11.03
N LEU A 10 -10.14 0.91 -11.95
CA LEU A 10 -11.00 -0.19 -12.46
C LEU A 10 -11.27 -1.30 -11.43
N ARG A 11 -10.46 -1.41 -10.37
CA ARG A 11 -10.68 -2.32 -9.24
C ARG A 11 -10.36 -1.61 -7.92
N PRO A 12 -11.07 -1.92 -6.82
CA PRO A 12 -10.68 -1.45 -5.49
C PRO A 12 -9.20 -1.80 -5.24
N GLY A 13 -8.39 -0.78 -4.95
CA GLY A 13 -6.95 -0.93 -4.77
C GLY A 13 -6.08 -0.81 -6.03
N GLN A 14 -6.63 -0.42 -7.18
CA GLN A 14 -5.87 -0.30 -8.43
C GLN A 14 -5.27 1.11 -8.66
N GLY A 15 -5.53 2.08 -7.76
CA GLY A 15 -4.98 3.42 -7.88
C GLY A 15 -3.45 3.45 -7.81
N VAL A 16 -2.80 4.34 -8.57
CA VAL A 16 -1.32 4.47 -8.62
C VAL A 16 -0.69 4.54 -7.23
N GLY A 17 -1.34 5.23 -6.28
CA GLY A 17 -0.86 5.34 -4.91
C GLY A 17 -0.75 4.00 -4.15
N LEU A 18 -1.69 3.06 -4.37
CA LEU A 18 -1.60 1.75 -3.72
C LEU A 18 -0.55 0.85 -4.37
N ALA A 19 -0.36 0.97 -5.69
CA ALA A 19 0.69 0.26 -6.39
C ALA A 19 2.08 0.63 -5.86
N VAL A 20 2.35 1.94 -5.73
CA VAL A 20 3.62 2.45 -5.17
C VAL A 20 3.79 2.03 -3.71
N ALA A 21 2.74 2.18 -2.88
CA ALA A 21 2.81 1.77 -1.48
C ALA A 21 3.10 0.27 -1.33
N ARG A 22 2.51 -0.57 -2.18
CA ARG A 22 2.76 -2.01 -2.21
C ARG A 22 4.20 -2.33 -2.59
N GLU A 23 4.72 -1.71 -3.64
CA GLU A 23 6.10 -1.91 -4.08
C GLU A 23 7.11 -1.56 -2.98
N ILE A 24 6.93 -0.41 -2.31
CA ILE A 24 7.77 -0.02 -1.17
C ILE A 24 7.66 -1.06 -0.05
N THR A 25 6.44 -1.46 0.28
CA THR A 25 6.20 -2.40 1.38
C THR A 25 6.83 -3.77 1.10
N GLU A 26 6.78 -4.25 -0.15
CA GLU A 26 7.40 -5.51 -0.57
C GLU A 26 8.94 -5.47 -0.45
N GLN A 27 9.59 -4.32 -0.70
CA GLN A 27 11.04 -4.15 -0.51
C GLN A 27 11.48 -4.33 0.95
N TYR A 28 10.58 -4.10 1.90
CA TYR A 28 10.82 -4.28 3.34
C TYR A 28 10.29 -5.63 3.86
N GLU A 29 10.12 -6.62 2.99
CA GLU A 29 9.52 -7.92 3.32
C GLU A 29 8.15 -7.77 4.03
N GLY A 30 7.45 -6.67 3.71
CA GLY A 30 6.19 -6.31 4.30
C GLY A 30 5.00 -6.74 3.45
N LYS A 31 3.80 -6.43 3.94
CA LYS A 31 2.54 -6.58 3.20
C LYS A 31 1.53 -5.51 3.58
N ILE A 32 0.62 -5.23 2.65
CA ILE A 32 -0.56 -4.39 2.88
C ILE A 32 -1.80 -5.29 2.93
N VAL A 33 -2.62 -5.15 3.97
CA VAL A 33 -3.88 -5.87 4.14
C VAL A 33 -5.03 -4.87 4.08
N ALA A 34 -6.00 -5.13 3.20
CA ALA A 34 -7.25 -4.39 3.15
C ALA A 34 -8.33 -5.18 3.90
N GLY A 35 -9.14 -4.48 4.68
CA GLY A 35 -10.29 -5.03 5.40
C GLY A 35 -11.38 -3.99 5.60
N GLU A 36 -12.39 -4.35 6.38
CA GLU A 36 -13.49 -3.46 6.74
C GLU A 36 -13.21 -2.73 8.05
N SER A 37 -13.60 -1.46 8.13
CA SER A 37 -13.49 -0.65 9.33
C SER A 37 -14.80 -0.68 10.12
N MET A 38 -14.70 -0.76 11.46
CA MET A 38 -15.86 -0.62 12.36
C MET A 38 -16.53 0.77 12.25
N LEU A 39 -15.82 1.77 11.72
CA LEU A 39 -16.34 3.11 11.45
C LEU A 39 -17.02 3.22 10.07
N GLY A 40 -17.08 2.12 9.31
CA GLY A 40 -17.45 2.10 7.90
C GLY A 40 -16.25 2.42 6.98
N GLY A 41 -16.34 1.96 5.73
CA GLY A 41 -15.28 2.12 4.74
C GLY A 41 -14.13 1.11 4.88
N ALA A 42 -13.01 1.40 4.21
CA ALA A 42 -11.85 0.52 4.15
C ALA A 42 -10.89 0.74 5.32
N ARG A 43 -10.45 -0.35 5.95
CA ARG A 43 -9.32 -0.40 6.87
C ARG A 43 -8.10 -0.90 6.11
N MET A 44 -6.99 -0.18 6.21
CA MET A 44 -5.72 -0.57 5.59
C MET A 44 -4.69 -0.81 6.69
N GLU A 45 -4.04 -1.97 6.67
CA GLU A 45 -2.94 -2.29 7.56
C GLU A 45 -1.66 -2.48 6.75
N VAL A 46 -0.57 -1.90 7.25
CA VAL A 46 0.77 -2.05 6.66
C VAL A 46 1.65 -2.74 7.69
N ILE A 47 2.19 -3.88 7.31
CA ILE A 47 3.03 -4.73 8.16
C ILE A 47 4.40 -4.78 7.50
N PHE A 48 5.45 -4.43 8.22
CA PHE A 48 6.84 -4.52 7.73
C PHE A 48 7.49 -5.80 8.25
N GLY A 49 8.39 -6.39 7.44
CA GLY A 49 9.30 -7.42 7.92
C GLY A 49 10.21 -6.87 9.01
N ARG A 50 10.81 -7.77 9.80
CA ARG A 50 11.71 -7.37 10.89
C ARG A 50 12.94 -6.68 10.28
N GLN A 51 13.00 -5.36 10.43
CA GLN A 51 14.14 -4.58 9.95
C GLN A 51 15.28 -4.65 10.98
N TYR A 52 16.46 -4.99 10.50
CA TYR A 52 17.68 -4.85 11.28
C TYR A 52 18.22 -3.44 11.03
N SER A 53 18.46 -2.68 12.10
CA SER A 53 19.30 -1.50 11.98
C SER A 53 20.70 -1.97 11.59
N ALA A 54 21.11 -1.74 10.35
CA ALA A 54 22.51 -1.88 10.00
C ALA A 54 23.31 -0.97 10.96
N PRO A 55 24.43 -1.44 11.54
CA PRO A 55 25.35 -0.52 12.17
C PRO A 55 25.69 0.57 11.15
N LYS A 56 25.59 1.83 11.57
CA LYS A 56 26.17 2.93 10.81
C LYS A 56 27.68 2.69 10.88
N ASP A 57 28.27 2.16 9.82
CA ASP A 57 29.71 2.19 9.66
C ASP A 57 30.14 3.67 9.73
N GLU A 58 31.03 3.96 10.68
CA GLU A 58 31.64 5.28 10.94
C GLU A 58 32.71 5.60 9.90
#